data_AF-A0A7L5BS51-F1
#
_entry.id   AF-A0A7L5BS51-F1
#
_cell.length_a   1.000
_cell.length_b   1.000
_cell.length_c   1.000
_cell.angle_alpha   90.00
_cell.angle_beta   90.00
_cell.angle_gamma   90.00
#
_symmetry.space_group_name_H-M   'P 1'
#
loop_
_entity.id
_entity.type
_entity.pdbx_description
1 polymer ?
#
loop_
_entity_poly.entity_id
_entity_poly.type
_entity_poly.pdbx_seq_one_letter_code
_entity_poly.pdbx_strand_id
1 'polypeptide(L)'
;MSKILHLAYTGVVSIAAMRDWTIYHIYLRAYLLGYDGKVMPRSLRKLLARSEIHNAWLLGFMGFFEQDGIRFGPANPYPGELAIPADR
;
A
#
# COMPACT_ATOMS: atom_id res chain seq x y z
N MET A 1 -30.12 8.81 28.64
CA MET A 1 -29.36 9.68 27.70
C MET A 1 -28.01 9.07 27.27
N SER A 2 -27.28 8.37 28.15
CA SER A 2 -25.95 7.79 27.86
C SER A 2 -25.90 6.66 26.79
N LYS A 3 -26.90 5.77 26.70
CA LYS A 3 -26.91 4.65 25.72
C LYS A 3 -26.96 5.09 24.25
N ILE A 4 -27.63 6.20 23.94
CA ILE A 4 -27.77 6.69 22.56
C ILE A 4 -26.44 7.25 22.06
N LEU A 5 -25.70 7.97 22.91
CA LEU A 5 -24.35 8.46 22.60
C LEU A 5 -23.35 7.31 22.40
N HIS A 6 -23.42 6.27 23.24
CA HIS A 6 -22.52 5.13 23.12
C HIS A 6 -22.77 4.34 21.82
N LEU A 7 -24.04 4.11 21.46
CA LEU A 7 -24.40 3.42 20.22
C LEU A 7 -24.03 4.23 18.97
N ALA A 8 -24.22 5.55 19.00
CA ALA A 8 -23.82 6.45 17.92
C ALA A 8 -22.29 6.49 17.76
N TYR A 9 -21.53 6.58 18.85
CA TYR A 9 -20.07 6.59 18.82
C TYR A 9 -19.50 5.26 18.30
N THR A 10 -20.02 4.14 18.79
CA THR A 10 -19.63 2.80 18.30
C THR A 10 -20.00 2.62 16.82
N GLY A 11 -21.17 3.10 16.39
CA GLY A 11 -21.57 3.07 14.97
C GLY A 11 -20.66 3.91 14.06
N VAL A 12 -20.31 5.12 14.49
CA VAL A 12 -19.41 6.02 13.73
C VAL A 12 -17.99 5.44 13.62
N VAL A 13 -17.46 4.86 14.71
CA VAL A 13 -16.15 4.18 14.69
C VAL A 13 -16.17 2.96 13.77
N SER A 14 -17.25 2.18 13.76
CA SER A 14 -17.39 1.02 12.86
C SER A 14 -17.43 1.43 11.38
N ILE A 15 -18.15 2.49 11.04
CA ILE A 15 -18.24 3.00 9.67
C ILE A 15 -16.89 3.58 9.22
N ALA A 16 -16.20 4.33 10.08
CA ALA A 16 -14.87 4.85 9.81
C ALA A 16 -13.85 3.70 9.61
N ALA A 17 -13.84 2.71 10.51
CA ALA A 17 -12.97 1.54 10.40
C ALA A 17 -13.22 0.74 9.11
N MET A 18 -14.49 0.58 8.71
CA MET A 18 -14.84 -0.11 7.47
C MET A 18 -14.36 0.65 6.22
N ARG A 19 -14.48 1.98 6.24
CA ARG A 19 -13.92 2.84 5.18
C ARG A 19 -12.41 2.71 5.11
N ASP A 20 -11.73 2.81 6.24
CA ASP A 20 -10.27 2.79 6.31
C ASP A 20 -9.71 1.42 5.88
N TRP A 21 -10.36 0.32 6.28
CA TRP A 21 -10.06 -1.03 5.82
C TRP A 21 -10.25 -1.19 4.30
N THR A 22 -11.32 -0.61 3.75
CA THR A 22 -11.60 -0.66 2.30
C THR A 22 -10.53 0.09 1.51
N ILE A 23 -10.17 1.29 1.98
CA ILE A 23 -9.13 2.11 1.35
C ILE A 23 -7.77 1.38 1.39
N TYR A 24 -7.43 0.77 2.54
CA TYR A 24 -6.22 -0.04 2.68
C TYR A 24 -6.17 -1.18 1.65
N HIS A 25 -7.27 -1.91 1.48
CA HIS A 25 -7.32 -3.02 0.50
C HIS A 25 -7.17 -2.55 -0.94
N ILE A 26 -7.71 -1.36 -1.28
CA ILE A 26 -7.55 -0.77 -2.61
C ILE A 26 -6.08 -0.42 -2.85
N TYR A 27 -5.40 0.21 -1.90
CA TYR A 27 -3.99 0.54 -2.02
C TYR A 27 -3.10 -0.70 -2.08
N LEU A 28 -3.37 -1.72 -1.26
CA LEU A 28 -2.65 -2.98 -1.30
C LEU A 28 -2.77 -3.67 -2.66
N ARG A 29 -3.97 -3.68 -3.26
CA ARG A 29 -4.17 -4.24 -4.60
C ARG A 29 -3.40 -3.46 -5.67
N ALA A 30 -3.41 -2.13 -5.59
CA ALA A 30 -2.64 -1.28 -6.49
C ALA A 30 -1.14 -1.54 -6.35
N TYR A 31 -0.66 -1.67 -5.12
CA TYR A 31 0.73 -2.03 -4.80
C TYR A 31 1.13 -3.37 -5.40
N LEU A 32 0.33 -4.43 -5.17
CA LEU A 32 0.60 -5.77 -5.70
C LEU A 32 0.58 -5.81 -7.24
N LEU A 33 -0.32 -5.05 -7.87
CA LEU A 33 -0.32 -4.90 -9.33
C LEU A 33 0.96 -4.25 -9.84
N GLY A 34 1.49 -3.25 -9.12
CA GLY A 34 2.79 -2.67 -9.41
C GLY A 34 3.91 -3.69 -9.25
N TYR A 35 3.93 -4.40 -8.12
CA TYR A 35 4.95 -5.40 -7.76
C TYR A 35 5.04 -6.55 -8.77
N ASP A 36 3.90 -6.99 -9.32
CA ASP A 36 3.82 -8.00 -10.38
C ASP A 36 4.33 -7.48 -11.75
N GLY A 37 4.83 -6.25 -11.82
CA GLY A 37 5.34 -5.63 -13.05
C GLY A 37 4.25 -5.26 -14.06
N LYS A 38 2.97 -5.33 -13.68
CA LYS A 38 1.85 -5.02 -14.59
C LYS A 38 1.82 -3.52 -14.89
N VAL A 39 2.12 -3.20 -16.15
CA VAL A 39 2.16 -1.83 -16.65
C VAL A 39 0.74 -1.24 -16.65
N MET A 40 0.52 -0.22 -15.82
CA MET A 40 -0.76 0.48 -15.81
C MET A 40 -0.98 1.21 -17.15
N PRO A 41 -2.14 1.04 -17.83
CA PRO A 41 -2.43 1.69 -19.10
C PRO A 41 -2.29 3.22 -19.02
N ARG A 42 -1.82 3.86 -20.09
CA ARG A 42 -1.55 5.32 -20.11
C ARG A 42 -2.75 6.16 -19.66
N SER A 43 -3.97 5.80 -20.07
CA SER A 43 -5.19 6.51 -19.69
C SER A 43 -5.47 6.41 -18.19
N LEU A 44 -5.30 5.22 -17.60
CA LEU A 44 -5.49 5.01 -16.17
C LEU A 44 -4.40 5.71 -15.35
N ARG A 45 -3.17 5.73 -15.86
CA ARG A 45 -2.05 6.47 -15.25
C ARG A 45 -2.30 7.99 -15.24
N LYS A 46 -2.90 8.55 -16.29
CA LYS A 46 -3.30 9.96 -16.33
C LYS A 46 -4.46 10.26 -15.38
N LEU A 47 -5.45 9.37 -15.32
CA LEU A 47 -6.62 9.56 -14.45
C LEU A 47 -6.25 9.48 -12.96
N LEU A 48 -5.37 8.55 -12.61
CA LEU A 48 -4.91 8.34 -11.24
C LEU A 48 -3.64 9.13 -10.91
N ALA A 49 -3.09 9.91 -11.85
CA ALA A 49 -1.92 10.75 -11.59
C ALA A 49 -2.19 11.65 -10.38
N ARG A 50 -1.21 11.76 -9.45
CA ARG A 50 -1.33 12.44 -8.15
C ARG A 50 -2.31 11.84 -7.14
N SER A 51 -2.91 10.68 -7.39
CA SER A 51 -3.68 9.96 -6.37
C SER A 51 -2.79 9.01 -5.56
N GLU A 52 -3.20 8.73 -4.32
CA GLU A 52 -2.57 7.71 -3.46
C GLU A 52 -2.57 6.31 -4.10
N ILE A 53 -3.54 6.02 -4.98
CA ILE A 53 -3.59 4.74 -5.72
C ILE A 53 -2.41 4.65 -6.69
N HIS A 54 -2.10 5.73 -7.40
CA HIS A 54 -0.95 5.77 -8.29
C HIS A 54 0.37 5.70 -7.51
N ASN A 55 0.45 6.35 -6.35
CA ASN A 55 1.60 6.26 -5.47
C ASN A 55 1.82 4.80 -5.00
N ALA A 56 0.77 4.13 -4.52
CA ALA A 56 0.84 2.73 -4.10
C ALA A 56 1.29 1.81 -5.24
N TRP A 57 0.71 1.96 -6.44
CA TRP A 57 1.14 1.21 -7.62
C TRP A 57 2.59 1.49 -8.01
N LEU A 58 3.02 2.76 -7.96
CA LEU A 58 4.39 3.15 -8.30
C LEU A 58 5.41 2.59 -7.31
N LEU A 59 5.11 2.62 -6.01
CA LEU A 59 5.94 2.03 -4.96
C LEU A 59 6.10 0.53 -5.17
N GLY A 60 5.00 -0.18 -5.46
CA GLY A 60 5.04 -1.60 -5.82
C GLY A 60 5.84 -1.88 -7.08
N PHE A 61 5.62 -1.10 -8.15
CA PHE A 61 6.34 -1.22 -9.43
C PHE A 61 7.83 -0.98 -9.30
N MET A 62 8.23 -0.07 -8.42
CA MET A 62 9.63 0.16 -8.08
C MET A 62 10.15 -0.85 -7.05
N GLY A 63 9.34 -1.75 -6.52
CA GLY A 63 9.77 -2.74 -5.52
C GLY A 63 10.14 -2.12 -4.17
N PHE A 64 9.62 -0.94 -3.85
CA PHE A 64 9.80 -0.34 -2.53
C PHE A 64 8.91 -1.02 -1.50
N PHE A 65 9.48 -1.47 -0.40
CA PHE A 65 8.72 -1.90 0.78
C PHE A 65 9.53 -1.69 2.05
N GLU A 66 8.84 -1.55 3.18
CA GLU A 66 9.47 -1.46 4.49
C GLU A 66 9.11 -2.71 5.29
N GLN A 67 10.11 -3.42 5.79
CA GLN A 67 9.92 -4.56 6.68
C GLN A 67 10.86 -4.39 7.88
N ASP A 68 10.31 -4.49 9.09
CA ASP A 68 11.06 -4.34 10.36
C ASP A 68 11.88 -3.03 10.45
N GLY A 69 11.35 -1.94 9.86
CA GLY A 69 12.02 -0.64 9.81
C GLY A 69 13.12 -0.52 8.75
N ILE A 70 13.36 -1.58 7.96
CA ILE A 70 14.32 -1.58 6.85
C ILE A 70 13.57 -1.32 5.54
N ARG A 71 13.98 -0.28 4.83
CA ARG A 71 13.45 0.06 3.50
C ARG A 71 14.18 -0.72 2.44
N PHE A 72 13.47 -1.64 1.80
CA PHE A 72 13.87 -2.37 0.63
C PHE A 72 13.38 -1.66 -0.63
N GLY A 73 14.16 -1.74 -1.69
CA GLY A 73 13.91 -1.07 -2.97
C GLY A 73 14.96 -1.48 -4.00
N PRO A 74 14.99 -0.86 -5.19
CA PRO A 74 15.98 -1.21 -6.23
C PRO A 74 17.42 -0.96 -5.77
N ALA A 75 17.60 0.03 -4.90
CA ALA A 75 18.90 0.39 -4.31
C ALA A 75 19.27 -0.43 -3.07
N ASN A 76 18.30 -1.12 -2.47
CA ASN A 76 18.50 -2.00 -1.32
C ASN A 76 17.63 -3.26 -1.53
N PRO A 77 18.06 -4.18 -2.40
CA PRO A 77 17.25 -5.34 -2.75
C PRO A 77 17.02 -6.21 -1.50
N TYR A 78 15.87 -6.86 -1.44
CA TYR A 78 15.61 -7.82 -0.38
C TYR A 78 16.66 -8.93 -0.42
N PRO A 79 17.20 -9.38 0.73
CA PRO A 79 18.11 -10.51 0.80
C PRO A 79 17.34 -11.81 0.49
N GLY A 80 17.00 -12.01 -0.78
CA GLY A 80 16.71 -13.31 -1.38
C GLY A 80 17.99 -13.89 -1.97
N GLU A 81 17.90 -15.06 -2.60
CA GLU A 81 18.99 -15.93 -3.12
C GLU A 81 20.04 -15.25 -4.05
N LEU A 82 19.89 -13.97 -4.37
CA LEU A 82 20.86 -13.12 -5.06
C LEU A 82 21.69 -12.23 -4.12
N ALA A 83 21.52 -12.36 -2.80
CA ALA A 83 22.40 -11.75 -1.82
C ALA A 83 23.78 -12.39 -1.98
N ILE A 84 24.63 -11.76 -2.80
CA ILE A 84 26.07 -12.01 -2.78
C ILE A 84 26.47 -11.84 -1.31
N PRO A 85 26.96 -12.89 -0.64
CA PRO A 85 27.35 -12.77 0.74
C PRO A 85 28.36 -11.63 0.83
N ALA A 86 28.14 -10.71 1.76
CA ALA A 86 29.07 -9.64 2.04
C ALA A 86 30.27 -10.24 2.78
N ASP A 87 31.09 -11.03 2.09
CA ASP A 87 32.44 -11.39 2.51
C ASP A 87 33.43 -10.36 1.93
N ARG A 88 33.48 -9.19 2.57
CA ARG A 88 34.68 -8.35 2.60
C ARG A 88 34.86 -7.70 3.95
#